data_AF-A0A9W9F8A0-F1
#
_entry.id   AF-A0A9W9F8A0-F1
#
_cell.length_a   1.000
_cell.length_b   1.000
_cell.length_c   1.000
_cell.angle_alpha   90.00
_cell.angle_beta   90.00
_cell.angle_gamma   90.00
#
_symmetry.space_group_name_H-M   'P 1'
#
loop_
_entity.id
_entity.type
_entity.pdbx_description
1 polymer ?
#
loop_
_entity_poly.entity_id
_entity_poly.type
_entity_poly.pdbx_seq_one_letter_code
_entity_poly.pdbx_strand_id
1 'polypeptide(L)'
;MSPGLLPGFFREFKRNYDFSATQRKHHIIPLAQVDERFITDTVGNGQPSVDTTARDRLESTAIAIQPPGRSPNPFDPSAPNCQDWLRNYVNKLVEDGFIAGSAISVVQNAPNLL
;
A
#
# COMPACT_ATOMS: atom_id res chain seq x y z
N MET A 1 29.37 -8.59 -15.90
CA MET A 1 28.29 -7.65 -16.26
C MET A 1 27.08 -8.48 -16.68
N SER A 2 26.11 -8.68 -15.80
CA SER A 2 24.80 -9.24 -16.18
C SER A 2 23.84 -8.07 -16.42
N PRO A 3 23.09 -8.05 -17.53
CA PRO A 3 22.15 -6.97 -17.81
C PRO A 3 21.08 -6.95 -16.72
N GLY A 4 20.95 -5.81 -16.05
CA GLY A 4 20.09 -5.63 -14.88
C GLY A 4 18.63 -5.89 -15.21
N LEU A 5 18.06 -6.94 -14.62
CA LEU A 5 16.62 -7.12 -14.54
C LEU A 5 16.07 -6.07 -13.58
N LEU A 6 15.23 -5.16 -14.08
CA LEU A 6 14.38 -4.36 -13.20
C LEU A 6 13.29 -5.28 -12.62
N PRO A 7 13.25 -5.49 -11.29
CA PRO A 7 12.15 -6.23 -10.68
C PRO A 7 10.84 -5.46 -10.89
N GLY A 8 9.71 -6.17 -10.93
CA GLY A 8 8.38 -5.55 -10.89
C GLY A 8 8.13 -4.83 -9.56
N PHE A 9 6.87 -4.60 -9.21
CA PHE A 9 6.55 -3.94 -7.94
C PHE A 9 6.76 -4.91 -6.76
N PHE A 10 7.27 -4.36 -5.66
CA PHE A 10 7.49 -5.09 -4.42
C PHE A 10 6.84 -4.34 -3.25
N ARG A 11 6.30 -5.09 -2.29
CA ARG A 11 5.60 -4.55 -1.12
C ARG A 11 6.53 -4.56 0.09
N GLU A 12 6.50 -3.46 0.83
CA GLU A 12 7.22 -3.28 2.08
C GLU A 12 6.30 -2.68 3.15
N PHE A 13 6.48 -3.05 4.40
CA PHE A 13 5.86 -2.41 5.56
C PHE A 13 6.89 -1.51 6.23
N LYS A 14 6.58 -0.22 6.33
CA LYS A 14 7.42 0.77 7.03
C LYS A 14 6.82 1.07 8.38
N ARG A 15 7.48 0.60 9.44
CA ARG A 15 7.06 0.81 10.83
C ARG A 15 7.64 2.10 11.35
N ASN A 16 6.89 2.78 12.23
CA ASN A 16 7.31 4.05 12.86
C ASN A 16 7.86 5.06 11.84
N TYR A 17 7.27 5.09 10.64
CA TYR A 17 7.73 5.97 9.57
C TYR A 17 7.36 7.41 9.88
N ASP A 18 8.39 8.27 9.97
CA ASP A 18 8.20 9.69 10.23
C ASP A 18 8.05 10.47 8.92
N PHE A 19 6.84 10.97 8.68
CA PHE A 19 6.53 11.81 7.52
C PHE A 19 7.24 13.18 7.55
N SER A 20 7.66 13.66 8.72
CA SER A 20 8.43 14.91 8.84
C SER A 20 9.90 14.74 8.46
N ALA A 21 10.44 13.53 8.57
CA ALA A 21 11.82 13.22 8.22
C ALA A 21 12.04 13.02 6.71
N THR A 22 10.98 12.92 5.90
CA THR A 22 11.12 12.72 4.45
C THR A 22 11.20 14.04 3.69
N GLN A 23 12.11 14.10 2.70
CA GLN A 23 12.21 15.24 1.78
C GLN A 23 11.24 15.15 0.59
N ARG A 24 10.47 14.05 0.49
CA ARG A 24 9.52 13.87 -0.60
C ARG A 24 8.26 14.71 -0.34
N LYS A 25 7.88 15.54 -1.32
CA LYS A 25 6.58 16.21 -1.31
C LYS A 25 5.49 15.15 -1.26
N HIS A 26 4.56 15.28 -0.32
CA HIS A 26 3.47 14.34 -0.12
C HIS A 26 2.22 15.07 0.37
N HIS A 27 1.08 14.43 0.20
CA HIS A 27 -0.19 14.82 0.80
C HIS A 27 -0.68 13.66 1.65
N ILE A 28 -1.17 13.96 2.85
CA ILE A 28 -1.80 12.97 3.73
C ILE A 28 -3.30 13.08 3.51
N ILE A 29 -3.90 12.03 2.95
CA ILE A 29 -5.34 11.91 2.75
C ILE A 29 -5.83 10.82 3.71
N PRO A 30 -6.65 11.17 4.73
CA PRO A 30 -7.24 10.16 5.61
C PRO A 30 -8.13 9.20 4.79
N LEU A 31 -7.80 7.91 4.82
CA LEU A 31 -8.51 6.91 4.03
C LEU A 31 -9.81 6.43 4.71
N ALA A 32 -9.69 5.96 5.96
CA ALA A 32 -10.80 5.43 6.73
C ALA A 32 -10.44 5.40 8.23
N GLN A 33 -11.47 5.27 9.07
CA GLN A 33 -11.31 4.85 10.45
C GLN A 33 -11.28 3.31 10.50
N VAL A 34 -10.44 2.76 11.37
CA VAL A 34 -10.27 1.31 11.55
C VAL A 34 -10.51 0.98 13.02
N ASP A 35 -11.26 -0.08 13.27
CA ASP A 35 -11.46 -0.59 14.63
C ASP A 35 -10.15 -1.18 15.18
N GLU A 36 -9.81 -0.86 16.42
CA GLU A 36 -8.57 -1.29 17.07
C GLU A 36 -8.40 -2.82 17.06
N ARG A 37 -9.50 -3.59 17.07
CA ARG A 37 -9.46 -5.06 17.03
C ARG A 37 -8.83 -5.62 15.76
N PHE A 38 -8.72 -4.82 14.70
CA PHE A 38 -8.09 -5.20 13.43
C PHE A 38 -6.62 -4.79 13.34
N ILE A 39 -6.12 -4.05 14.34
CA ILE A 39 -4.76 -3.52 14.42
C ILE A 39 -3.96 -4.32 15.46
N THR A 40 -2.67 -4.50 15.20
CA THR A 40 -1.74 -5.09 16.16
C THR A 40 -0.61 -4.11 16.39
N ASP A 41 -0.34 -3.81 17.67
CA ASP A 41 0.71 -2.85 18.03
C ASP A 41 2.07 -3.31 17.52
N THR A 42 2.84 -2.34 17.05
CA THR A 42 4.20 -2.60 16.57
C THR A 42 5.10 -2.93 17.76
N VAL A 43 5.47 -4.19 17.91
CA VAL A 43 6.52 -4.62 18.83
C VAL A 43 7.86 -4.00 18.40
N GLY A 44 8.56 -3.33 19.32
CA GLY A 44 9.87 -2.75 19.07
C GLY A 44 10.24 -1.62 20.03
N ASN A 45 11.32 -0.90 19.71
CA ASN A 45 11.86 0.23 20.47
C ASN A 45 11.40 1.60 19.93
N GLY A 46 10.32 1.62 19.14
CA GLY A 46 9.82 2.83 18.47
C GLY A 46 10.68 3.34 17.31
N GLN A 47 11.79 2.68 16.97
CA GLN A 47 12.62 3.10 15.84
C GLN A 47 12.00 2.73 14.49
N PRO A 48 12.26 3.52 13.43
CA PRO A 48 11.85 3.17 12.08
C PRO A 48 12.43 1.84 11.64
N SER A 49 11.62 1.00 11.00
CA SER A 49 12.08 -0.25 10.38
C SER A 49 11.31 -0.56 9.11
N VAL A 50 11.90 -1.39 8.26
CA VAL A 50 11.31 -1.86 7.01
C VAL A 50 11.35 -3.37 6.98
N ASP A 51 10.19 -4.00 6.77
CA ASP A 51 10.06 -5.46 6.68
C ASP A 51 8.98 -5.86 5.64
N THR A 52 8.72 -7.15 5.51
CA THR A 52 7.69 -7.70 4.61
C THR A 52 6.69 -8.61 5.31
N THR A 53 6.73 -8.63 6.64
CA THR A 53 5.93 -9.55 7.45
C THR A 53 4.67 -8.83 7.92
N ALA A 54 3.51 -9.35 7.51
CA ALA A 54 2.23 -8.86 8.03
C ALA A 54 2.07 -9.24 9.50
N ARG A 55 1.51 -8.31 10.27
CA ARG A 55 1.25 -8.44 11.70
C ARG A 55 -0.23 -8.33 12.01
N ASP A 56 -0.96 -7.52 11.26
CA ASP A 56 -2.38 -7.27 11.48
C ASP A 56 -3.26 -7.71 10.28
N ARG A 57 -4.56 -7.45 10.37
CA ARG A 57 -5.53 -7.85 9.35
C ARG A 57 -5.37 -7.05 8.06
N LEU A 58 -5.08 -5.77 8.15
CA LEU A 58 -4.89 -4.89 7.00
C LEU A 58 -3.65 -5.33 6.22
N GLU A 59 -2.56 -5.60 6.92
CA GLU A 59 -1.32 -6.08 6.31
C GLU A 59 -1.45 -7.47 5.73
N SER A 60 -2.19 -8.36 6.40
CA SER A 60 -2.48 -9.70 5.87
C SER A 60 -3.25 -9.60 4.55
N THR A 61 -4.23 -8.70 4.46
CA THR A 61 -4.95 -8.42 3.21
C THR A 61 -4.01 -7.82 2.16
N ALA A 62 -3.12 -6.90 2.54
CA ALA A 62 -2.11 -6.35 1.64
C ALA A 62 -1.16 -7.43 1.10
N ILE A 63 -0.88 -8.48 1.89
CA ILE A 63 -0.12 -9.66 1.43
C ILE A 63 -0.90 -10.48 0.39
N ALA A 64 -2.19 -10.70 0.64
CA ALA A 64 -3.04 -11.51 -0.22
C ALA A 64 -3.24 -10.91 -1.62
N ILE A 65 -3.26 -9.58 -1.74
CA ILE A 65 -3.37 -8.91 -3.03
C ILE A 65 -2.00 -8.85 -3.72
N GLN A 66 -1.88 -9.55 -4.85
CA GLN A 66 -0.64 -9.57 -5.63
C GLN A 66 -0.32 -8.19 -6.22
N PRO A 67 0.91 -7.67 -6.00
CA PRO A 67 1.34 -6.44 -6.67
C PRO A 67 1.43 -6.67 -8.19
N PRO A 68 1.36 -5.60 -9.00
CA PRO A 68 1.51 -5.73 -10.43
C PRO A 68 2.86 -6.35 -10.77
N GLY A 69 2.82 -7.35 -11.64
CA GLY A 69 4.02 -7.95 -12.19
C GLY A 69 4.75 -6.99 -13.13
N ARG A 70 5.90 -7.43 -13.64
CA ARG A 70 6.60 -6.72 -14.70
C ARG A 70 5.72 -6.68 -15.96
N SER A 71 5.50 -5.48 -16.51
CA SER A 71 4.91 -5.36 -17.85
C SER A 71 5.92 -5.84 -18.91
N PRO A 72 5.51 -6.70 -19.87
CA PRO A 72 6.31 -7.00 -21.05
C PRO A 72 6.62 -5.77 -21.90
N ASN A 73 5.74 -4.77 -21.87
CA ASN A 73 5.89 -3.48 -22.55
C ASN A 73 5.97 -2.33 -21.51
N PRO A 74 7.17 -1.79 -21.24
CA PRO A 74 7.36 -0.71 -20.26
C PRO A 74 6.60 0.59 -20.55
N PHE A 75 6.15 0.80 -21.80
CA PHE A 75 5.45 2.01 -22.23
C PHE A 75 3.96 1.79 -22.44
N ASP A 76 3.42 0.63 -22.06
CA ASP A 76 2.00 0.36 -22.14
C ASP A 76 1.25 1.17 -21.06
N PRO A 77 0.45 2.18 -21.44
CA PRO A 77 -0.29 2.98 -20.47
C PRO A 77 -1.43 2.20 -19.81
N SER A 78 -1.80 1.04 -20.34
CA SER A 78 -2.83 0.15 -19.78
C SER A 78 -2.27 -0.90 -18.82
N ALA A 79 -0.94 -0.97 -18.67
CA ALA A 79 -0.32 -1.90 -17.76
C ALA A 79 -0.72 -1.59 -16.30
N PRO A 80 -1.14 -2.60 -15.51
CA PRO A 80 -1.47 -2.40 -14.10
C PRO A 80 -0.31 -1.81 -13.31
N ASN A 81 -0.62 -0.88 -12.41
CA ASN A 81 0.37 -0.14 -11.63
C ASN A 81 0.00 -0.10 -10.12
N CYS A 82 0.79 0.61 -9.31
CA CYS A 82 0.57 0.71 -7.86
C CYS A 82 -0.82 1.23 -7.47
N GLN A 83 -1.43 2.08 -8.30
CA GLN A 83 -2.75 2.64 -8.03
C GLN A 83 -3.85 1.59 -8.23
N ASP A 84 -3.72 0.71 -9.22
CA ASP A 84 -4.64 -0.42 -9.42
C ASP A 84 -4.56 -1.38 -8.23
N TRP A 85 -3.34 -1.64 -7.75
CA TRP A 85 -3.14 -2.43 -6.54
C TRP A 85 -3.79 -1.79 -5.32
N LEU A 86 -3.61 -0.48 -5.12
CA LEU A 86 -4.23 0.25 -4.02
C LEU A 86 -5.77 0.16 -4.06
N ARG A 87 -6.37 0.28 -5.25
CA ARG A 87 -7.82 0.11 -5.43
C ARG A 87 -8.26 -1.30 -5.04
N ASN A 88 -7.56 -2.34 -5.51
CA ASN A 88 -7.88 -3.73 -5.20
C ASN A 88 -7.75 -4.02 -3.69
N TYR A 89 -6.69 -3.49 -3.07
CA TYR A 89 -6.48 -3.58 -1.63
C TYR A 89 -7.62 -2.93 -0.83
N VAL A 90 -7.99 -1.69 -1.16
CA VAL A 90 -9.08 -0.98 -0.45
C VAL A 90 -10.43 -1.65 -0.68
N ASN A 91 -10.72 -2.12 -1.89
CA ASN A 91 -11.93 -2.90 -2.17
C ASN A 91 -11.98 -4.15 -1.29
N LYS A 92 -10.85 -4.85 -1.13
CA LYS A 92 -10.81 -6.06 -0.30
C LYS A 92 -11.02 -5.76 1.19
N LEU A 93 -10.45 -4.67 1.70
CA LEU A 93 -10.69 -4.24 3.08
C LEU A 93 -12.16 -3.91 3.34
N VAL A 94 -12.86 -3.32 2.37
CA VAL A 94 -14.30 -3.04 2.45
C VAL A 94 -15.12 -4.33 2.40
N GLU A 95 -14.79 -5.24 1.47
CA GLU A 95 -15.45 -6.54 1.34
C GLU A 95 -15.33 -7.36 2.64
N ASP A 96 -14.14 -7.35 3.26
CA ASP A 96 -13.87 -8.06 4.50
C ASP A 96 -14.44 -7.34 5.75
N GLY A 97 -15.03 -6.15 5.58
CA GLY A 97 -15.66 -5.37 6.66
C GLY A 97 -14.67 -4.73 7.62
N PHE A 98 -13.41 -4.55 7.21
CA PHE A 98 -12.37 -3.91 8.03
C PHE A 98 -12.47 -2.39 8.02
N ILE A 99 -12.98 -1.80 6.92
CA ILE A 99 -13.20 -0.36 6.77
C ILE A 99 -14.54 -0.08 6.08
N ALA A 100 -15.05 1.14 6.26
CA ALA A 100 -16.30 1.57 5.62
C ALA A 100 -16.14 1.74 4.10
N GLY A 101 -17.23 1.48 3.35
CA GLY A 101 -17.24 1.60 1.88
C GLY A 101 -16.94 3.01 1.35
N SER A 102 -17.09 4.05 2.17
CA SER A 102 -16.68 5.43 1.82
C SER A 102 -15.19 5.56 1.50
N ALA A 103 -14.34 4.62 1.96
CA ALA A 103 -12.92 4.57 1.63
C ALA A 103 -12.66 4.43 0.11
N ILE A 104 -13.56 3.75 -0.61
CA ILE A 104 -13.47 3.60 -2.07
C ILE A 104 -13.55 4.97 -2.74
N SER A 105 -14.50 5.81 -2.30
CA SER A 105 -14.66 7.16 -2.83
C SER A 105 -13.45 8.04 -2.50
N VAL A 106 -12.79 7.85 -1.36
CA VAL A 106 -11.55 8.59 -1.03
C VAL A 106 -10.44 8.26 -2.04
N VAL A 107 -10.22 6.97 -2.35
CA VAL A 107 -9.22 6.56 -3.36
C VAL A 107 -9.58 7.08 -4.75
N GLN A 108 -10.85 7.04 -5.14
CA GLN A 108 -11.31 7.51 -6.45
C GLN A 108 -11.11 9.02 -6.65
N ASN A 109 -11.22 9.80 -5.57
CA ASN A 109 -11.06 11.26 -5.61
C ASN A 109 -9.64 11.72 -5.28
N ALA A 110 -8.72 10.79 -4.97
CA ALA A 110 -7.32 11.13 -4.73
C ALA A 110 -6.65 11.65 -6.02
N PRO A 111 -5.68 12.57 -5.93
CA PRO A 111 -5.02 13.10 -7.12
C PRO A 111 -4.34 11.99 -7.94
N ASN A 112 -4.77 11.84 -9.20
CA ASN A 112 -4.04 11.07 -10.20
C ASN A 112 -3.00 12.00 -10.84
N LEU A 113 -1.79 12.00 -10.29
CA LEU A 113 -0.65 12.56 -10.99
C LEU A 113 -0.29 11.55 -12.10
N LEU A 114 -0.76 11.84 -13.31
CA LEU A 114 -0.29 11.21 -14.55
C LEU A 114 1.14 11.68 -14.87
#